data_AF-A0A953KJQ3-F1
#
_entry.id   AF-A0A953KJQ3-F1
#
_cell.length_a   1.000
_cell.length_b   1.000
_cell.length_c   1.000
_cell.angle_alpha   90.00
_cell.angle_beta   90.00
_cell.angle_gamma   90.00
#
_symmetry.space_group_name_H-M   'P 1'
#
loop_
_entity.id
_entity.type
_entity.pdbx_description
1 polymer ?
#
loop_
_entity_poly.entity_id
_entity_poly.type
_entity_poly.pdbx_seq_one_letter_code
_entity_poly.pdbx_strand_id
1 'polypeptide(L)'
;MKKKWVAIFLAIIGGSFGMHRFYLRQTEIGILYILLLILRNIFSIFGMPISTLLSWYDAYKFMIMDPNEFDRKYNSYYFRDRYGNRREMPKVQNQRRGRYILLDENQETTKRNQSSYFDLRKQRKESQNFKNSGIRKFKDYDIKGAIQDFKRAIDLDPNDKALHFNIACAYSMNEEAANAIIHLNKARLLGFNDWENVMKHESLAYIRVLPEFEAFRNNQFILTDSILERLNKRDRDLLEELQNARKVKTELLLDTKQNWKNELS
;
A
#
# COMPACT_ATOMS: atom_id res chain seq x y z
N MET A 1 15.80 17.45 -26.67
CA MET A 1 15.71 18.22 -25.40
C MET A 1 16.41 19.55 -25.61
N LYS A 2 15.83 20.65 -25.12
CA LYS A 2 16.41 22.00 -25.16
C LYS A 2 17.56 22.05 -24.17
N LYS A 3 18.70 22.62 -24.54
CA LYS A 3 19.87 22.69 -23.67
C LYS A 3 19.90 24.05 -22.96
N LYS A 4 20.16 24.04 -21.65
CA LYS A 4 20.29 25.25 -20.81
C LYS A 4 21.28 26.26 -21.40
N TRP A 5 22.47 25.79 -21.76
CA TRP A 5 23.53 26.64 -22.32
C TRP A 5 23.17 27.26 -23.67
N VAL A 6 22.38 26.56 -24.49
CA VAL A 6 21.90 27.11 -25.77
C VAL A 6 20.90 28.24 -25.54
N ALA A 7 20.02 28.12 -24.54
CA ALA A 7 19.08 29.19 -24.19
C ALA A 7 19.77 30.44 -23.62
N ILE A 8 20.83 30.27 -22.82
CA ILE A 8 21.64 31.39 -22.29
C ILE A 8 22.34 32.12 -23.43
N PHE A 9 23.01 31.38 -24.31
CA PHE A 9 23.71 31.94 -25.47
C PHE A 9 22.77 32.75 -26.38
N LEU A 10 21.60 32.17 -26.68
CA LEU A 10 20.58 32.85 -27.49
C LEU A 10 20.00 34.09 -26.81
N ALA A 11 19.92 34.13 -25.48
CA ALA A 11 19.43 35.29 -24.74
C ALA A 11 20.44 36.46 -24.73
N ILE A 12 21.74 36.16 -24.78
CA ILE A 12 22.79 37.19 -24.79
C ILE A 12 22.93 37.81 -26.18
N ILE A 13 22.93 36.98 -27.24
CA ILE A 13 23.23 37.42 -28.62
C ILE A 13 21.95 37.79 -29.39
N GLY A 14 20.92 36.94 -29.29
CA GLY A 14 19.66 37.08 -30.02
C GLY A 14 18.50 37.55 -29.15
N GLY A 15 18.80 38.05 -27.94
CA GLY A 15 17.83 38.39 -26.93
C GLY A 15 16.83 39.45 -27.37
N SER A 16 17.32 40.53 -28.00
CA SER A 16 16.47 41.65 -28.44
C SER A 16 15.34 41.22 -29.39
N PHE A 17 15.50 40.10 -30.10
CA PHE A 17 14.51 39.49 -31.00
C PHE A 17 13.69 38.37 -30.34
N GLY A 18 13.98 38.01 -29.09
CA GLY A 18 13.31 36.93 -28.37
C GLY A 18 13.73 35.52 -28.80
N MET A 19 14.90 35.34 -29.42
CA MET A 19 15.35 34.04 -29.96
C MET A 19 15.37 32.91 -28.91
N HIS A 20 15.76 33.23 -27.66
CA HIS A 20 15.72 32.27 -26.56
C HIS A 20 14.29 31.83 -26.23
N ARG A 21 13.29 32.69 -26.37
CA ARG A 21 11.87 32.34 -26.14
C ARG A 21 11.32 31.43 -27.23
N PHE A 22 11.68 31.68 -28.49
CA PHE A 22 11.33 30.79 -29.60
C PHE A 22 11.99 29.41 -29.46
N TYR A 23 13.27 29.36 -29.06
CA TYR A 23 13.97 28.11 -28.76
C TYR A 23 13.26 27.30 -27.66
N LEU A 24 12.70 27.98 -26.66
CA LEU A 24 11.95 27.35 -25.57
C LEU A 24 10.49 27.01 -25.94
N ARG A 25 10.06 27.26 -27.19
CA ARG A 25 8.67 27.13 -27.70
C ARG A 25 7.66 28.03 -26.96
N GLN A 26 8.11 29.19 -26.49
CA GLN A 26 7.27 30.22 -25.89
C GLN A 26 7.00 31.30 -26.94
N THR A 27 6.27 30.94 -28.00
CA THR A 27 6.02 31.79 -29.17
C THR A 27 5.27 33.07 -28.80
N GLU A 28 4.30 33.00 -27.88
CA GLU A 28 3.53 34.15 -27.38
C GLU A 28 4.46 35.22 -26.77
N ILE A 29 5.41 34.79 -25.95
CA ILE A 29 6.38 35.69 -25.32
C ILE A 29 7.41 36.16 -26.34
N GLY A 30 7.82 35.31 -27.28
CA GLY A 30 8.73 35.70 -28.36
C GLY A 30 8.17 36.83 -29.23
N ILE A 31 6.87 36.78 -29.57
CA ILE A 31 6.17 37.83 -30.32
C ILE A 31 6.16 39.15 -29.54
N LEU A 32 5.99 39.11 -28.21
CA LEU A 32 6.06 40.30 -27.35
C LEU A 32 7.44 40.97 -27.38
N TYR A 33 8.52 40.21 -27.47
CA TYR A 33 9.88 40.78 -27.60
C TYR A 33 10.06 41.50 -28.94
N ILE A 34 9.53 40.93 -30.03
CA ILE A 34 9.54 41.56 -31.35
C ILE A 34 8.71 42.85 -31.33
N LEU A 35 7.54 42.85 -30.67
CA LEU A 35 6.70 44.04 -30.52
C LEU A 35 7.42 45.15 -29.73
N LEU A 36 8.07 44.80 -28.61
CA LEU A 36 8.85 45.76 -27.82
C LEU A 36 10.05 46.31 -28.58
N LEU A 37 10.63 45.51 -29.48
CA LEU A 37 11.71 45.95 -30.36
C LEU A 37 11.22 46.96 -31.41
N ILE A 38 10.04 46.75 -31.99
CA ILE A 38 9.40 47.69 -32.93
C ILE A 38 9.05 49.01 -32.21
N LEU A 39 8.59 48.93 -30.96
CA LEU A 39 8.25 50.08 -30.12
C LEU A 39 9.46 50.68 -29.38
N ARG A 40 10.69 50.39 -29.82
CA ARG A 40 11.93 50.87 -29.18
C ARG A 40 11.96 52.39 -28.98
N ASN A 41 11.36 53.17 -29.88
CA ASN A 41 11.34 54.64 -29.77
C ASN A 41 10.50 55.16 -28.59
N ILE A 42 9.59 54.34 -28.08
CA ILE A 42 8.74 54.67 -26.92
C ILE A 42 9.34 54.04 -25.64
N PHE A 43 9.96 52.86 -25.78
CA PHE A 43 10.39 52.01 -24.68
C PHE A 43 11.90 51.71 -24.76
N SER A 44 12.74 52.73 -24.56
CA SER A 44 14.21 52.60 -24.46
C SER A 44 14.77 53.16 -23.16
N ILE A 45 15.74 52.45 -22.57
CA ILE A 45 16.46 52.87 -21.36
C ILE A 45 17.96 52.80 -21.67
N PHE A 46 18.71 53.85 -21.35
CA PHE A 46 20.15 53.98 -21.67
C PHE A 46 20.47 53.73 -23.16
N GLY A 47 19.59 54.18 -24.07
CA GLY A 47 19.77 54.02 -25.52
C GLY A 47 19.52 52.60 -26.05
N MET A 48 19.20 51.63 -25.18
CA MET A 48 18.91 50.25 -25.57
C MET A 48 17.40 49.97 -25.49
N PRO A 49 16.85 49.12 -26.40
CA PRO A 49 15.47 48.69 -26.28
C PRO A 49 15.28 47.84 -25.03
N ILE A 50 14.16 48.04 -24.33
CA ILE A 50 13.85 47.33 -23.08
C ILE A 50 13.85 45.80 -23.26
N SER A 51 13.55 45.31 -24.47
CA SER A 51 13.65 43.87 -24.82
C SER A 51 15.06 43.29 -24.64
N THR A 52 16.11 44.09 -24.83
CA THR A 52 17.50 43.66 -24.62
C THR A 52 17.81 43.48 -23.13
N LEU A 53 17.38 44.43 -22.30
CA LEU A 53 17.56 44.36 -20.85
C LEU A 53 16.79 43.18 -20.25
N LEU A 54 15.56 42.95 -20.72
CA LEU A 54 14.74 41.78 -20.36
C LEU A 54 15.43 40.46 -20.75
N SER A 55 16.15 40.44 -21.86
CA SER A 55 16.87 39.25 -22.32
C SER A 55 18.10 38.93 -21.50
N TRP A 56 18.87 39.95 -21.12
CA TRP A 56 20.00 39.76 -20.22
C TRP A 56 19.55 39.34 -18.82
N TYR A 57 18.42 39.88 -18.35
CA TYR A 57 17.78 39.38 -17.14
C TYR A 57 17.40 37.90 -17.24
N ASP A 58 16.81 37.48 -18.37
CA ASP A 58 16.51 36.06 -18.62
C ASP A 58 17.77 35.19 -18.69
N ALA A 59 18.86 35.68 -19.32
CA ALA A 59 20.13 34.97 -19.40
C ALA A 59 20.73 34.76 -18.00
N TYR A 60 20.77 35.81 -17.17
CA TYR A 60 21.18 35.76 -15.78
C TYR A 60 20.33 34.75 -14.98
N LYS A 61 19.00 34.80 -15.16
CA LYS A 61 18.07 33.86 -14.53
C LYS A 61 18.32 32.42 -14.95
N PHE A 62 18.62 32.18 -16.23
CA PHE A 62 18.95 30.84 -16.70
C PHE A 62 20.28 30.37 -16.14
N MET A 63 21.29 31.24 -16.01
CA MET A 63 22.58 30.85 -15.41
C MET A 63 22.42 30.35 -13.98
N ILE A 64 21.64 31.07 -13.16
CA ILE A 64 21.39 30.73 -11.74
C ILE A 64 20.49 29.50 -11.58
N MET A 65 19.62 29.21 -12.55
CA MET A 65 18.70 28.07 -12.49
C MET A 65 19.45 26.73 -12.51
N ASP A 66 19.10 25.78 -11.63
CA ASP A 66 19.70 24.44 -11.65
C ASP A 66 19.42 23.73 -13.01
N PRO A 67 20.34 22.92 -13.57
CA PRO A 67 20.10 22.20 -14.82
C PRO A 67 18.83 21.34 -14.81
N ASN A 68 18.53 20.68 -13.69
CA ASN A 68 17.32 19.87 -13.55
C ASN A 68 16.07 20.75 -13.50
N GLU A 69 16.18 21.93 -12.91
CA GLU A 69 15.09 22.90 -12.86
C GLU A 69 14.80 23.49 -14.25
N PHE A 70 15.84 23.76 -15.02
CA PHE A 70 15.71 24.20 -16.42
C PHE A 70 15.01 23.14 -17.26
N ASP A 71 15.44 21.89 -17.14
CA ASP A 71 14.81 20.77 -17.85
C ASP A 71 13.35 20.57 -17.41
N ARG A 72 13.07 20.65 -16.12
CA ARG A 72 11.70 20.62 -15.58
C ARG A 72 10.83 21.74 -16.16
N LYS A 73 11.39 22.94 -16.34
CA LYS A 73 10.63 24.10 -16.78
C LYS A 73 10.42 24.16 -18.29
N TYR A 74 11.43 23.74 -19.06
CA TYR A 74 11.44 23.97 -20.50
C TYR A 74 11.43 22.69 -21.33
N ASN A 75 11.79 21.54 -20.76
CA ASN A 75 11.77 20.22 -21.41
C ASN A 75 10.62 19.30 -20.96
N SER A 76 9.71 19.76 -20.10
CA SER A 76 8.60 18.98 -19.52
C SER A 76 7.41 18.68 -20.45
N TYR A 77 7.62 18.62 -21.77
CA TYR A 77 6.54 18.46 -22.75
C TYR A 77 5.85 17.06 -22.75
N TYR A 78 6.08 16.22 -21.73
CA TYR A 78 5.42 14.92 -21.55
C TYR A 78 4.68 14.73 -20.20
N PHE A 79 4.48 15.76 -19.39
CA PHE A 79 3.73 15.60 -18.12
C PHE A 79 2.66 16.68 -17.94
N ARG A 80 1.45 16.37 -18.41
CA ARG A 80 0.19 16.98 -17.98
C ARG A 80 -0.89 15.90 -17.88
N ASP A 81 -1.39 15.66 -16.68
CA ASP A 81 -2.63 14.91 -16.48
C ASP A 81 -3.84 15.85 -16.66
N ARG A 82 -5.03 15.29 -16.92
CA ARG A 82 -6.30 15.99 -17.28
C ARG A 82 -6.83 17.03 -16.26
N TYR A 83 -6.13 17.30 -15.15
CA TYR A 83 -6.53 18.24 -14.09
C TYR A 83 -5.41 19.19 -13.61
N GLY A 84 -4.28 19.29 -14.33
CA GLY A 84 -3.39 20.46 -14.19
C GLY A 84 -2.62 20.65 -12.86
N ASN A 85 -2.40 19.60 -12.06
CA ASN A 85 -1.57 19.70 -10.84
C ASN A 85 -0.16 19.11 -11.01
N ARG A 86 0.85 19.83 -10.49
CA ARG A 86 2.29 19.44 -10.47
C ARG A 86 2.57 18.50 -9.30
N ARG A 87 3.30 17.40 -9.51
CA ARG A 87 4.01 16.70 -8.41
C ARG A 87 5.48 16.52 -8.77
N GLU A 88 6.34 16.89 -7.84
CA GLU A 88 7.78 16.69 -7.89
C GLU A 88 8.12 15.19 -7.82
N MET A 89 9.11 14.74 -8.58
CA MET A 89 9.69 13.41 -8.40
C MET A 89 10.70 13.46 -7.24
N PRO A 90 10.62 12.60 -6.23
CA PRO A 90 11.73 12.41 -5.29
C PRO A 90 12.91 11.79 -6.04
N LYS A 91 14.14 12.26 -5.77
CA LYS A 91 15.38 11.64 -6.27
C LYS A 91 15.44 10.20 -5.78
N VAL A 92 15.46 9.27 -6.72
CA VAL A 92 15.43 7.82 -6.47
C VAL A 92 16.79 7.36 -5.91
N GLN A 93 16.81 7.02 -4.62
CA GLN A 93 17.74 6.04 -4.08
C GLN A 93 16.92 4.80 -3.71
N ASN A 94 17.18 3.70 -4.41
CA ASN A 94 16.75 2.33 -4.15
C ASN A 94 15.37 2.13 -3.49
N GLN A 95 14.33 1.91 -4.31
CA GLN A 95 13.44 0.74 -4.23
C GLN A 95 12.29 0.89 -5.24
N ARG A 96 12.05 -0.18 -6.01
CA ARG A 96 10.84 -0.45 -6.81
C ARG A 96 10.50 0.60 -7.88
N ARG A 97 11.24 0.59 -8.98
CA ARG A 97 10.85 1.34 -10.19
C ARG A 97 9.60 0.72 -10.80
N GLY A 98 8.52 1.49 -10.81
CA GLY A 98 7.34 1.25 -11.61
C GLY A 98 7.74 1.02 -13.07
N ARG A 99 7.19 -0.05 -13.62
CA ARG A 99 7.31 -0.45 -15.02
C ARG A 99 6.69 0.65 -15.89
N TYR A 100 7.50 1.47 -16.55
CA TYR A 100 7.01 2.20 -17.70
C TYR A 100 6.58 1.15 -18.74
N ILE A 101 5.30 1.15 -19.12
CA ILE A 101 4.82 0.34 -20.23
C ILE A 101 5.35 1.02 -21.48
N LEU A 102 6.37 0.43 -22.12
CA LEU A 102 6.64 0.69 -23.53
C LEU A 102 5.37 0.25 -24.27
N LEU A 103 4.68 1.20 -24.90
CA LEU A 103 3.60 0.92 -25.84
C LEU A 103 4.25 0.30 -27.07
N ASP A 104 4.51 -1.01 -26.99
CA ASP A 104 4.75 -1.84 -28.15
C ASP A 104 3.42 -2.00 -28.90
N GLU A 105 3.50 -1.97 -30.23
CA GLU A 105 2.41 -1.80 -31.19
C GLU A 105 1.55 -3.09 -31.34
N ASN A 106 1.37 -3.84 -30.25
CA ASN A 106 0.56 -5.05 -30.16
C ASN A 106 -0.56 -4.86 -29.12
N GLN A 107 -1.68 -4.25 -29.54
CA GLN A 107 -2.77 -3.75 -28.69
C GLN A 107 -3.58 -4.83 -27.94
N GLU A 108 -3.38 -6.12 -28.21
CA GLU A 108 -4.16 -7.19 -27.57
C GLU A 108 -3.61 -7.64 -26.21
N THR A 109 -2.30 -7.53 -25.97
CA THR A 109 -1.68 -8.01 -24.72
C THR A 109 -1.73 -6.97 -23.58
N THR A 110 -1.87 -5.68 -23.91
CA THR A 110 -1.84 -4.56 -22.94
C THR A 110 -3.17 -4.35 -22.22
N LYS A 111 -4.33 -4.57 -22.87
CA LYS A 111 -5.66 -4.46 -22.23
C LYS A 111 -5.88 -5.52 -21.14
N ARG A 112 -5.45 -6.76 -21.37
CA ARG A 112 -5.53 -7.88 -20.39
C ARG A 112 -4.72 -7.60 -19.13
N ASN A 113 -3.53 -7.00 -19.28
CA ASN A 113 -2.62 -6.71 -18.17
C ASN A 113 -3.02 -5.46 -17.37
N GLN A 114 -3.68 -4.48 -17.98
CA GLN A 114 -4.22 -3.31 -17.26
C GLN A 114 -5.45 -3.66 -16.41
N SER A 115 -6.34 -4.55 -16.89
CA SER A 115 -7.44 -5.10 -16.07
C SER A 115 -6.88 -5.78 -14.82
N SER A 116 -5.91 -6.67 -14.99
CA SER A 116 -5.32 -7.45 -13.90
C SER A 116 -4.74 -6.57 -12.77
N TYR A 117 -4.03 -5.48 -13.08
CA TYR A 117 -3.51 -4.59 -12.03
C TYR A 117 -4.61 -3.81 -11.29
N PHE A 118 -5.63 -3.34 -12.01
CA PHE A 118 -6.78 -2.67 -11.40
C PHE A 118 -7.57 -3.64 -10.50
N ASP A 119 -7.76 -4.87 -10.97
CA ASP A 119 -8.45 -5.95 -10.25
C ASP A 119 -7.68 -6.33 -8.97
N LEU A 120 -6.34 -6.49 -9.05
CA LEU A 120 -5.49 -6.74 -7.88
C LEU A 120 -5.56 -5.60 -6.86
N ARG A 121 -5.57 -4.34 -7.31
CA ARG A 121 -5.69 -3.19 -6.41
C ARG A 121 -7.06 -3.15 -5.75
N LYS A 122 -8.12 -3.48 -6.50
CA LYS A 122 -9.48 -3.59 -5.98
C LYS A 122 -9.57 -4.70 -4.93
N GLN A 123 -9.05 -5.89 -5.22
CA GLN A 123 -9.00 -7.02 -4.29
C GLN A 123 -8.24 -6.68 -3.01
N ARG A 124 -7.06 -6.05 -3.10
CA ARG A 124 -6.33 -5.59 -1.90
C ARG A 124 -7.11 -4.57 -1.07
N LYS A 125 -7.79 -3.64 -1.72
CA LYS A 125 -8.63 -2.65 -1.02
C LYS A 125 -9.80 -3.35 -0.32
N GLU A 126 -10.43 -4.29 -1.00
CA GLU A 126 -11.53 -5.08 -0.46
C GLU A 126 -11.07 -5.98 0.70
N SER A 127 -9.91 -6.62 0.58
CA SER A 127 -9.23 -7.33 1.67
C SER A 127 -9.02 -6.43 2.88
N GLN A 128 -8.48 -5.21 2.67
CA GLN A 128 -8.26 -4.26 3.75
C GLN A 128 -9.57 -3.82 4.43
N ASN A 129 -10.66 -3.68 3.69
CA ASN A 129 -11.98 -3.37 4.25
C ASN A 129 -12.46 -4.50 5.18
N PHE A 130 -12.38 -5.75 4.71
CA PHE A 130 -12.73 -6.91 5.54
C PHE A 130 -11.81 -7.05 6.75
N LYS A 131 -10.50 -6.84 6.59
CA LYS A 131 -9.53 -6.81 7.69
C LYS A 131 -9.89 -5.76 8.74
N ASN A 132 -10.22 -4.54 8.33
CA ASN A 132 -10.60 -3.47 9.27
C ASN A 132 -11.92 -3.80 9.98
N SER A 133 -12.88 -4.38 9.26
CA SER A 133 -14.15 -4.84 9.85
C SER A 133 -13.91 -5.95 10.89
N GLY A 134 -13.06 -6.93 10.58
CA GLY A 134 -12.68 -7.99 11.51
C GLY A 134 -11.99 -7.46 12.76
N ILE A 135 -11.07 -6.49 12.62
CA ILE A 135 -10.41 -5.83 13.77
C ILE A 135 -11.44 -5.13 14.67
N ARG A 136 -12.42 -4.45 14.09
CA ARG A 136 -13.48 -3.80 14.86
C ARG A 136 -14.31 -4.84 15.64
N LYS A 137 -14.83 -5.86 14.96
CA LYS A 137 -15.59 -6.95 15.59
C LYS A 137 -14.79 -7.65 16.69
N PHE A 138 -13.49 -7.86 16.46
CA PHE A 138 -12.59 -8.46 17.44
C PHE A 138 -12.47 -7.61 18.71
N LYS A 139 -12.34 -6.28 18.56
CA LYS A 139 -12.35 -5.33 19.69
C LYS A 139 -13.70 -5.27 20.40
N ASP A 140 -14.79 -5.50 19.67
CA ASP A 140 -16.14 -5.58 20.19
C ASP A 140 -16.46 -6.97 20.80
N TYR A 141 -15.46 -7.85 20.95
CA TYR A 141 -15.59 -9.23 21.44
C TYR A 141 -16.47 -10.16 20.59
N ASP A 142 -16.89 -9.74 19.39
CA ASP A 142 -17.50 -10.61 18.39
C ASP A 142 -16.41 -11.42 17.66
N ILE A 143 -15.87 -12.41 18.38
CA ILE A 143 -14.75 -13.23 17.88
C ILE A 143 -15.15 -14.04 16.64
N LYS A 144 -16.35 -14.62 16.64
CA LYS A 144 -16.85 -15.41 15.49
C LYS A 144 -17.05 -14.54 14.25
N GLY A 145 -17.64 -13.36 14.40
CA GLY A 145 -17.80 -12.41 13.31
C GLY A 145 -16.47 -11.85 12.81
N ALA A 146 -15.50 -11.64 13.71
CA ALA A 146 -14.14 -11.25 13.34
C ALA A 146 -13.45 -12.33 12.49
N ILE A 147 -13.53 -13.60 12.89
CA ILE A 147 -12.97 -14.73 12.13
C ILE A 147 -13.58 -14.79 10.72
N GLN A 148 -14.89 -14.60 10.59
CA GLN A 148 -15.55 -14.59 9.27
C GLN A 148 -15.04 -13.46 8.37
N ASP A 149 -14.92 -12.25 8.90
CA ASP A 149 -14.41 -11.12 8.13
C ASP A 149 -12.93 -11.32 7.77
N PHE A 150 -12.12 -11.85 8.69
CA PHE A 150 -10.73 -12.15 8.39
C PHE A 150 -10.55 -13.27 7.36
N LYS A 151 -11.44 -14.28 7.33
CA LYS A 151 -11.45 -15.31 6.27
C LYS A 151 -11.67 -14.68 4.90
N ARG A 152 -12.63 -13.76 4.76
CA ARG A 152 -12.83 -13.03 3.50
C ARG A 152 -11.63 -12.17 3.13
N ALA A 153 -10.98 -11.55 4.12
CA ALA A 153 -9.79 -10.74 3.87
C ALA A 153 -8.61 -11.59 3.34
N ILE A 154 -8.39 -12.79 3.91
CA ILE A 154 -7.23 -13.62 3.55
C ILE A 154 -7.43 -14.33 2.22
N ASP A 155 -8.68 -14.62 1.84
CA ASP A 155 -9.01 -15.14 0.51
C ASP A 155 -8.64 -14.13 -0.60
N LEU A 156 -8.69 -12.83 -0.28
CA LEU A 156 -8.38 -11.73 -1.20
C LEU A 156 -6.90 -11.31 -1.17
N ASP A 157 -6.25 -11.35 -0.01
CA ASP A 157 -4.81 -11.06 0.13
C ASP A 157 -4.13 -12.07 1.08
N PRO A 158 -3.72 -13.24 0.56
CA PRO A 158 -3.14 -14.31 1.37
C PRO A 158 -1.71 -14.01 1.85
N ASN A 159 -1.09 -12.91 1.39
CA ASN A 159 0.29 -12.57 1.72
C ASN A 159 0.39 -11.45 2.78
N ASP A 160 -0.74 -11.00 3.33
CA ASP A 160 -0.74 -10.00 4.41
C ASP A 160 -0.35 -10.64 5.75
N LYS A 161 0.94 -10.50 6.09
CA LYS A 161 1.49 -10.98 7.36
C LYS A 161 0.79 -10.45 8.61
N ALA A 162 0.28 -9.21 8.58
CA ALA A 162 -0.43 -8.63 9.72
C ALA A 162 -1.85 -9.19 9.83
N LEU A 163 -2.48 -9.51 8.70
CA LEU A 163 -3.76 -10.22 8.69
C LEU A 163 -3.62 -11.62 9.29
N HIS A 164 -2.54 -12.35 8.96
CA HIS A 164 -2.25 -13.64 9.58
C HIS A 164 -2.10 -13.55 11.11
N PHE A 165 -1.40 -12.53 11.62
CA PHE A 165 -1.30 -12.29 13.06
C PHE A 165 -2.67 -12.01 13.69
N ASN A 166 -3.50 -11.16 13.09
CA ASN A 166 -4.86 -10.87 13.60
C ASN A 166 -5.75 -12.12 13.62
N ILE A 167 -5.66 -12.97 12.60
CA ILE A 167 -6.36 -14.25 12.55
C ILE A 167 -5.90 -15.17 13.67
N ALA A 168 -4.60 -15.23 13.95
CA ALA A 168 -4.08 -16.01 15.05
C ALA A 168 -4.61 -15.54 16.41
N CYS A 169 -4.69 -14.22 16.63
CA CYS A 169 -5.33 -13.65 17.82
C CYS A 169 -6.81 -14.04 17.93
N ALA A 170 -7.55 -13.99 16.82
CA ALA A 170 -8.96 -14.37 16.78
C ALA A 170 -9.18 -15.86 17.07
N TYR A 171 -8.39 -16.75 16.47
CA TYR A 171 -8.48 -18.17 16.76
C TYR A 171 -8.05 -18.52 18.19
N SER A 172 -7.02 -17.87 18.72
CA SER A 172 -6.61 -18.07 20.12
C SER A 172 -7.71 -17.66 21.10
N MET A 173 -8.42 -16.56 20.83
CA MET A 173 -9.59 -16.15 21.63
C MET A 173 -10.81 -17.05 21.45
N ASN A 174 -10.90 -17.78 20.32
CA ASN A 174 -11.93 -18.79 20.09
C ASN A 174 -11.47 -20.19 20.53
N GLU A 175 -10.36 -20.29 21.27
CA GLU A 175 -9.78 -21.54 21.79
C GLU A 175 -9.37 -22.55 20.70
N GLU A 176 -9.12 -22.09 19.48
CA GLU A 176 -8.67 -22.92 18.35
C GLU A 176 -7.13 -22.87 18.22
N ALA A 177 -6.44 -23.64 19.08
CA ALA A 177 -4.98 -23.60 19.20
C ALA A 177 -4.25 -23.96 17.90
N ALA A 178 -4.68 -25.03 17.22
CA ALA A 178 -4.05 -25.47 15.97
C ALA A 178 -4.10 -24.36 14.90
N ASN A 179 -5.29 -23.78 14.68
CA ASN A 179 -5.50 -22.72 13.70
C ASN A 179 -4.70 -21.47 14.06
N ALA A 180 -4.65 -21.07 15.33
CA ALA A 180 -3.86 -19.94 15.78
C ALA A 180 -2.36 -20.10 15.44
N ILE A 181 -1.76 -21.25 15.79
CA ILE A 181 -0.34 -21.52 15.56
C ILE A 181 -0.03 -21.63 14.06
N ILE A 182 -0.91 -22.25 13.25
CA ILE A 182 -0.78 -22.29 11.79
C ILE A 182 -0.67 -20.88 11.21
N HIS A 183 -1.53 -19.95 11.66
CA HIS A 183 -1.50 -18.58 11.16
C HIS A 183 -0.29 -17.79 11.67
N LEU A 184 0.21 -18.02 12.89
CA LEU A 184 1.48 -17.46 13.35
C LEU A 184 2.67 -17.95 12.51
N ASN A 185 2.71 -19.25 12.18
CA ASN A 185 3.73 -19.79 11.30
C ASN A 185 3.67 -19.15 9.90
N LYS A 186 2.49 -18.99 9.32
CA LYS A 186 2.33 -18.27 8.04
C LYS A 186 2.82 -16.82 8.14
N ALA A 187 2.49 -16.11 9.23
CA ALA A 187 3.00 -14.77 9.46
C ALA A 187 4.53 -14.74 9.50
N ARG A 188 5.17 -15.70 10.19
CA ARG A 188 6.64 -15.87 10.21
C ARG A 188 7.23 -16.02 8.82
N LEU A 189 6.67 -16.92 8.01
CA LEU A 189 7.13 -17.21 6.65
C LEU A 189 6.99 -15.99 5.73
N LEU A 190 5.98 -15.17 5.95
CA LEU A 190 5.76 -13.89 5.24
C LEU A 190 6.61 -12.73 5.78
N GLY A 191 7.52 -12.98 6.73
CA GLY A 191 8.44 -11.96 7.27
C GLY A 191 7.85 -11.09 8.38
N PHE A 192 6.92 -11.63 9.17
CA PHE A 192 6.55 -11.06 10.46
C PHE A 192 7.70 -11.23 11.46
N ASN A 193 8.04 -10.16 12.17
CA ASN A 193 9.18 -10.10 13.08
C ASN A 193 8.83 -9.60 14.49
N ASP A 194 7.59 -9.19 14.73
CA ASP A 194 7.13 -8.66 16.03
C ASP A 194 6.76 -9.79 17.00
N TRP A 195 7.72 -10.66 17.28
CA TRP A 195 7.57 -11.81 18.18
C TRP A 195 7.46 -11.40 19.65
N GLU A 196 7.98 -10.23 20.00
CA GLU A 196 7.80 -9.66 21.33
C GLU A 196 6.32 -9.39 21.61
N ASN A 197 5.60 -8.83 20.65
CA ASN A 197 4.17 -8.63 20.75
C ASN A 197 3.43 -9.98 20.85
N VAL A 198 3.79 -10.98 20.05
CA VAL A 198 3.23 -12.35 20.16
C VAL A 198 3.33 -12.91 21.59
N MET A 199 4.44 -12.62 22.27
CA MET A 199 4.70 -13.08 23.63
C MET A 199 3.98 -12.28 24.72
N LYS A 200 3.45 -11.09 24.43
CA LYS A 200 2.80 -10.20 25.42
C LYS A 200 1.30 -10.05 25.18
N HIS A 201 0.84 -10.17 23.94
CA HIS A 201 -0.53 -9.90 23.54
C HIS A 201 -1.53 -10.76 24.30
N GLU A 202 -2.54 -10.12 24.89
CA GLU A 202 -3.53 -10.75 25.77
C GLU A 202 -4.33 -11.83 25.04
N SER A 203 -4.75 -11.54 23.81
CA SER A 203 -5.49 -12.49 22.97
C SER A 203 -4.76 -13.81 22.67
N LEU A 204 -3.44 -13.84 22.83
CA LEU A 204 -2.61 -15.04 22.64
C LEU A 204 -2.29 -15.74 23.96
N ALA A 205 -2.90 -15.33 25.08
CA ALA A 205 -2.67 -15.96 26.37
C ALA A 205 -3.04 -17.45 26.37
N TYR A 206 -4.18 -17.82 25.76
CA TYR A 206 -4.64 -19.20 25.68
C TYR A 206 -3.56 -20.12 25.07
N ILE A 207 -3.07 -19.80 23.87
CA ILE A 207 -2.04 -20.63 23.22
C ILE A 207 -0.71 -20.61 23.97
N ARG A 208 -0.34 -19.50 24.64
CA ARG A 208 0.95 -19.38 25.35
C ARG A 208 1.09 -20.33 26.52
N VAL A 209 -0.02 -20.78 27.11
CA VAL A 209 -0.03 -21.73 28.23
C VAL A 209 0.19 -23.17 27.75
N LEU A 210 0.03 -23.44 26.45
CA LEU A 210 0.12 -24.78 25.90
C LEU A 210 1.59 -25.22 25.70
N PRO A 211 1.95 -26.47 26.05
CA PRO A 211 3.31 -26.98 25.83
C PRO A 211 3.69 -27.04 24.34
N GLU A 212 2.70 -27.18 23.45
CA GLU A 212 2.90 -27.14 22.00
C GLU A 212 3.38 -25.76 21.53
N PHE A 213 2.91 -24.67 22.18
CA PHE A 213 3.38 -23.33 21.88
C PHE A 213 4.81 -23.10 22.36
N GLU A 214 5.21 -23.67 23.50
CA GLU A 214 6.60 -23.64 23.94
C GLU A 214 7.51 -24.36 22.96
N ALA A 215 7.11 -25.53 22.46
CA ALA A 215 7.85 -26.25 21.42
C ALA A 215 7.96 -25.42 20.13
N PHE A 216 6.87 -24.77 19.72
CA PHE A 216 6.85 -23.86 18.56
C PHE A 216 7.80 -22.67 18.74
N ARG A 217 7.80 -22.05 19.93
CA ARG A 217 8.71 -20.95 20.29
C ARG A 217 10.17 -21.39 20.28
N ASN A 218 10.48 -22.54 20.87
CA ASN A 218 11.82 -23.11 20.90
C ASN A 218 12.33 -23.41 19.48
N ASN A 219 11.41 -23.75 18.57
CA ASN A 219 11.68 -23.92 17.14
C ASN A 219 11.62 -22.60 16.35
N GLN A 220 11.95 -21.47 16.97
CA GLN A 220 12.00 -20.13 16.34
C GLN A 220 10.69 -19.70 15.63
N PHE A 221 9.55 -20.15 16.17
CA PHE A 221 8.21 -19.91 15.61
C PHE A 221 8.03 -20.52 14.20
N ILE A 222 8.63 -21.68 13.98
CA ILE A 222 8.43 -22.51 12.78
C ILE A 222 7.63 -23.75 13.18
N LEU A 223 6.53 -23.99 12.47
CA LEU A 223 5.66 -25.13 12.72
C LEU A 223 6.30 -26.41 12.15
N THR A 224 6.27 -27.49 12.94
CA THR A 224 6.70 -28.83 12.56
C THR A 224 5.50 -29.77 12.60
N ASP A 225 5.49 -30.80 11.76
CA ASP A 225 4.39 -31.78 11.67
C ASP A 225 4.11 -32.43 13.04
N SER A 226 5.13 -32.73 13.83
CA SER A 226 4.98 -33.27 15.19
C SER A 226 4.28 -32.33 16.18
N ILE A 227 4.43 -31.01 16.01
CA ILE A 227 3.72 -30.01 16.82
C ILE A 227 2.27 -29.94 16.36
N LEU A 228 2.04 -29.95 15.04
CA LEU A 228 0.71 -29.92 14.46
C LEU A 228 -0.12 -31.16 14.82
N GLU A 229 0.47 -32.34 14.79
CA GLU A 229 -0.21 -33.58 15.20
C GLU A 229 -0.64 -33.55 16.67
N ARG A 230 0.22 -33.04 17.56
CA ARG A 230 -0.10 -32.88 18.99
C ARG A 230 -1.26 -31.90 19.19
N LEU A 231 -1.24 -30.76 18.50
CA LEU A 231 -2.33 -29.78 18.52
C LEU A 231 -3.64 -30.37 18.01
N ASN A 232 -3.62 -31.04 16.86
CA ASN A 232 -4.82 -31.66 16.28
C ASN A 232 -5.34 -32.82 17.12
N LYS A 233 -4.47 -33.55 17.82
CA LYS A 233 -4.89 -34.57 18.79
C LYS A 233 -5.62 -33.91 19.96
N ARG A 234 -5.01 -32.88 20.56
CA ARG A 234 -5.61 -32.13 21.67
C ARG A 234 -6.98 -31.56 21.30
N ASP A 235 -7.10 -30.92 20.15
CA ASP A 235 -8.38 -30.34 19.69
C ASP A 235 -9.46 -31.42 19.50
N ARG A 236 -9.09 -32.62 19.01
CA ARG A 236 -10.01 -33.76 18.90
C ARG A 236 -10.45 -34.28 20.26
N ASP A 237 -9.51 -34.48 21.17
CA ASP A 237 -9.79 -34.99 22.52
C ASP A 237 -10.74 -34.03 23.27
N LEU A 238 -10.50 -32.72 23.18
CA LEU A 238 -11.38 -31.68 23.73
C LEU A 238 -12.79 -31.70 23.13
N LEU A 239 -12.90 -31.87 21.82
CA LEU A 239 -14.21 -31.95 21.15
C LEU A 239 -15.00 -33.19 21.59
N GLU A 240 -14.32 -34.32 21.79
CA GLU A 240 -14.95 -35.55 22.28
C GLU A 240 -15.44 -35.40 23.73
N GLU A 241 -14.62 -34.81 24.61
CA GLU A 241 -15.00 -34.50 25.99
C GLU A 241 -16.23 -33.58 26.05
N LEU A 242 -16.27 -32.52 25.23
CA LEU A 242 -17.41 -31.60 25.17
C LEU A 242 -18.68 -32.28 24.68
N GLN A 243 -18.57 -33.19 23.70
CA GLN A 243 -19.72 -33.96 23.21
C GLN A 243 -20.25 -34.91 24.28
N ASN A 244 -19.35 -35.61 24.98
CA ASN A 244 -19.73 -36.54 26.05
C ASN A 244 -20.38 -35.78 27.22
N ALA A 245 -19.80 -34.67 27.65
CA ALA A 245 -20.38 -33.80 28.68
C ALA A 245 -21.77 -33.29 28.28
N ARG A 246 -21.98 -32.93 27.01
CA ARG A 246 -23.28 -32.53 26.48
C ARG A 246 -24.30 -33.66 26.53
N LYS A 247 -23.92 -34.89 26.15
CA LYS A 247 -24.78 -36.08 26.19
C LYS A 247 -25.23 -36.39 27.62
N VAL A 248 -24.29 -36.45 28.55
CA VAL A 248 -24.58 -36.68 29.99
C VAL A 248 -25.53 -35.62 30.53
N LYS A 249 -25.29 -34.34 30.20
CA LYS A 249 -26.19 -33.24 30.60
C LYS A 249 -27.60 -33.41 30.02
N THR A 250 -27.74 -33.84 28.77
CA THR A 250 -29.05 -34.07 28.16
C THR A 250 -29.79 -35.25 28.79
N GLU A 251 -29.07 -36.33 29.14
CA GLU A 251 -29.65 -37.50 29.82
C GLU A 251 -30.16 -37.13 31.21
N LEU A 252 -29.37 -36.38 31.99
CA LEU A 252 -29.78 -35.88 33.32
C LEU A 252 -31.04 -34.99 33.24
N LEU A 253 -31.14 -34.15 32.22
CA LEU A 253 -32.31 -33.28 32.00
C LEU A 253 -33.57 -34.08 31.60
N LEU A 254 -33.39 -35.19 30.88
CA LEU A 254 -34.49 -36.09 30.52
C LEU A 254 -34.97 -36.88 31.73
N ASP A 255 -34.05 -37.41 32.54
CA ASP A 255 -34.36 -38.17 33.75
C ASP A 255 -35.09 -37.31 34.80
N THR A 256 -34.58 -36.10 35.07
CA THR A 256 -35.25 -35.13 35.95
C THR A 256 -36.66 -34.80 35.47
N LYS A 257 -36.85 -34.53 34.16
CA LYS A 257 -38.18 -34.27 33.58
C LYS A 257 -39.13 -35.47 33.69
N GLN A 258 -38.62 -36.69 33.61
CA GLN A 258 -39.41 -37.90 33.76
C GLN A 258 -39.83 -38.11 35.22
N ASN A 259 -38.95 -37.86 36.19
CA ASN A 259 -39.27 -37.92 37.62
C ASN A 259 -40.35 -36.89 38.00
N TRP A 260 -40.25 -35.63 37.53
CA TRP A 260 -41.28 -34.62 37.77
C TRP A 260 -42.66 -35.01 37.21
N LYS A 261 -42.71 -35.72 36.07
CA LYS A 261 -43.97 -36.20 35.51
C LYS A 261 -44.61 -37.30 36.37
N ASN A 262 -43.79 -38.19 36.93
CA ASN A 262 -44.26 -39.29 37.76
C ASN A 262 -44.73 -38.83 39.16
N GLU A 263 -44.20 -37.73 39.69
CA GLU A 263 -44.65 -37.15 40.97
C GLU A 263 -45.96 -36.35 40.87
N LEU A 264 -46.35 -35.92 39.67
CA LEU A 264 -47.57 -35.13 39.41
C LEU A 264 -48.78 -35.97 38.96
N SER A 265 -48.57 -37.26 38.71
CA SER A 265 -49.59 -38.25 38.28
C SER A 265 -49.97 -39.18 39.42
#